data_AF-A0A1H1Z5Z1-F1
#
_entry.id   AF-A0A1H1Z5Z1-F1
#
_cell.length_a   1.000
_cell.length_b   1.000
_cell.length_c   1.000
_cell.angle_alpha   90.00
_cell.angle_beta   90.00
_cell.angle_gamma   90.00
#
_symmetry.space_group_name_H-M   'P 1'
#
loop_
_entity.id
_entity.type
_entity.pdbx_description
1 polymer ?
#
loop_
_entity_poly.entity_id
_entity_poly.type
_entity_poly.pdbx_seq_one_letter_code
_entity_poly.pdbx_strand_id
1 'polypeptide(L)' 'MLARGREYRAAGLVERRLHLIAYAMGASATGMTFLDSEIPALLGAPLDALILTCVGVPDTGSAADVRPMRHRS' A
#
# COMPACT_ATOMS: atom_id res chain seq x y z
N MET A 1 7.05 -4.40 23.56
CA MET A 1 7.86 -3.88 22.42
C MET A 1 8.01 -4.89 21.27
N LEU A 2 8.22 -6.20 21.50
CA LEU A 2 8.40 -7.22 20.44
C LEU A 2 7.16 -7.53 19.57
N ALA A 3 5.93 -7.32 20.09
CA ALA A 3 4.70 -7.60 19.36
C ALA A 3 4.45 -6.63 18.18
N ARG A 4 4.66 -5.32 18.43
CA ARG A 4 4.48 -4.26 17.43
C ARG A 4 5.25 -4.52 16.13
N GLY A 5 6.50 -4.97 16.23
CA GLY A 5 7.32 -5.26 15.06
C GLY A 5 6.79 -6.37 14.15
N ARG A 6 5.86 -7.24 14.61
CA ARG A 6 5.21 -8.23 13.73
C ARG A 6 4.04 -7.64 12.95
N GLU A 7 3.27 -6.74 13.58
CA GLU A 7 2.13 -6.07 12.97
C GLU A 7 2.59 -5.21 11.77
N TYR A 8 3.64 -4.40 11.94
CA TYR A 8 4.20 -3.59 10.84
C TYR A 8 4.72 -4.45 9.68
N ARG A 9 5.33 -5.61 9.97
CA ARG A 9 5.78 -6.54 8.93
C ARG A 9 4.62 -7.21 8.21
N ALA A 10 3.59 -7.61 8.94
CA ALA A 10 2.39 -8.20 8.37
C ALA A 10 1.66 -7.20 7.46
N ALA A 11 1.47 -5.96 7.93
CA ALA A 11 0.87 -4.88 7.14
C ALA A 11 1.66 -4.62 5.84
N GLY A 12 2.99 -4.52 5.92
CA GLY A 12 3.84 -4.32 4.74
C GLY A 12 3.86 -5.51 3.77
N LEU A 13 3.59 -6.74 4.23
CA LEU A 13 3.41 -7.89 3.35
C LEU A 13 2.05 -7.87 2.64
N VAL A 14 1.00 -7.45 3.34
CA VAL A 14 -0.35 -7.31 2.76
C VAL A 14 -0.35 -6.21 1.69
N GLU A 15 0.23 -5.04 2.00
CA GLU A 15 0.26 -3.92 1.04
C GLU A 15 1.03 -4.27 -0.24
N ARG A 16 2.15 -4.98 -0.15
CA ARG A 16 2.89 -5.40 -1.35
C ARG A 16 2.13 -6.42 -2.19
N ARG A 17 1.40 -7.33 -1.56
CA ARG A 17 0.52 -8.27 -2.29
C ARG A 17 -0.62 -7.53 -2.97
N LEU A 18 -1.19 -6.52 -2.32
CA LEU A 18 -2.21 -5.66 -2.91
C LEU A 18 -1.68 -4.95 -4.16
N HIS A 19 -0.45 -4.42 -4.13
CA HIS A 19 0.18 -3.81 -5.32
C HIS A 19 0.35 -4.79 -6.48
N LEU A 20 0.78 -6.03 -6.19
CA LEU A 20 0.91 -7.07 -7.22
C LEU A 20 -0.46 -7.47 -7.81
N ILE A 21 -1.49 -7.56 -6.97
CA ILE A 21 -2.86 -7.84 -7.42
C ILE A 21 -3.39 -6.70 -8.29
N ALA A 22 -3.21 -5.44 -7.87
CA ALA A 22 -3.60 -4.28 -8.66
C ALA A 22 -2.91 -4.28 -10.04
N TYR A 23 -1.59 -4.51 -10.06
CA TYR A 23 -0.83 -4.65 -11.30
C TYR A 23 -1.36 -5.75 -12.22
N ALA A 24 -1.62 -6.95 -11.67
CA ALA A 24 -2.14 -8.07 -12.45
C ALA A 24 -3.54 -7.79 -13.04
N MET A 25 -4.33 -6.91 -12.41
CA MET A 25 -5.64 -6.48 -12.88
C MET A 25 -5.59 -5.27 -13.84
N GLY A 26 -4.40 -4.79 -14.23
CA GLY A 26 -4.25 -3.59 -15.05
C GLY A 26 -4.59 -2.28 -14.32
N ALA A 27 -4.67 -2.33 -12.99
CA ALA A 27 -4.85 -1.17 -12.13
C ALA A 27 -3.50 -0.68 -11.58
N SER A 28 -3.52 0.49 -10.95
CA SER A 28 -2.41 1.00 -10.15
C SER A 28 -2.77 0.99 -8.67
N ALA A 29 -1.77 0.86 -7.82
CA ALA A 29 -1.87 1.02 -6.39
C ALA A 29 -0.81 2.03 -5.93
N THR A 30 -1.16 2.87 -4.96
CA THR A 30 -0.22 3.84 -4.36
C THR A 30 -0.39 3.89 -2.85
N GLY A 31 0.72 3.73 -2.14
CA GLY A 31 0.77 3.92 -0.69
C GLY A 31 0.64 5.41 -0.34
N MET A 32 -0.14 5.69 0.70
CA MET A 32 -0.38 7.04 1.19
C MET A 32 0.24 7.21 2.58
N THR A 33 0.91 8.34 2.78
CA THR A 33 1.44 8.74 4.09
C THR A 33 0.46 9.70 4.75
N PHE A 34 0.20 9.51 6.04
CA PHE A 34 -0.67 10.37 6.84
C PHE A 34 0.06 10.88 8.08
N LEU A 35 -0.50 11.93 8.67
CA LEU A 35 -0.14 12.35 10.00
C LEU A 35 -0.77 11.38 11.00
N ASP A 36 0.05 10.74 11.83
CA ASP A 36 -0.41 9.77 12.85
C ASP A 36 -1.45 10.38 13.81
N SER A 37 -1.45 11.70 14.00
CA SER A 37 -2.42 12.43 14.83
C SER A 37 -3.84 12.49 14.25
N GLU A 38 -3.97 12.46 12.93
CA GLU A 38 -5.25 12.64 12.23
C GLU A 38 -6.00 11.30 12.04
N ILE A 39 -5.26 10.19 12.01
CA ILE A 39 -5.81 8.85 11.73
C ILE A 39 -6.86 8.39 12.75
N PRO A 40 -6.68 8.54 14.09
CA PRO A 40 -7.68 8.09 15.04
C PRO A 40 -9.02 8.80 14.89
N ALA A 41 -9.01 10.09 14.54
CA ALA A 41 -10.23 10.86 14.30
C ALA A 41 -10.97 10.39 13.03
N LEU A 42 -10.21 10.02 11.98
CA LEU A 42 -10.77 9.52 10.72
C LEU A 42 -11.37 8.11 10.87
N LEU A 43 -10.75 7.23 11.66
CA LEU A 43 -11.11 5.81 11.73
C LEU A 43 -11.93 5.44 12.99
N GLY A 44 -12.11 6.38 13.92
CA GLY A 44 -12.84 6.16 15.17
C GLY A 44 -12.09 5.26 16.17
N ALA A 45 -10.87 4.83 15.86
CA ALA A 45 -10.02 4.00 16.72
C ALA A 45 -8.54 4.18 16.38
N PRO A 46 -7.64 4.07 17.38
CA PRO A 46 -6.22 3.95 17.11
C PRO A 46 -5.91 2.57 16.48
N LEU A 47 -5.23 2.58 15.33
CA LEU A 47 -4.76 1.36 14.68
C LEU A 47 -3.23 1.35 14.67
N ASP A 48 -2.64 0.29 15.23
CA ASP A 48 -1.22 0.01 15.04
C ASP A 48 -0.99 -0.52 13.61
N ALA A 49 0.15 -0.18 13.01
CA ALA A 49 0.58 -0.67 11.68
C ALA A 49 -0.40 -0.39 10.51
N LEU A 50 -1.12 0.73 10.54
CA LEU A 50 -1.96 1.15 9.42
C LEU A 50 -1.11 1.49 8.18
N ILE A 51 -1.46 0.89 7.04
CA ILE A 51 -1.00 1.31 5.72
C ILE A 51 -2.25 1.53 4.87
N LEU A 52 -2.39 2.74 4.32
CA LEU A 52 -3.48 3.07 3.42
C LEU A 52 -2.97 3.05 1.98
N THR A 53 -3.72 2.38 1.11
CA THR A 53 -3.36 2.21 -0.29
C THR A 53 -4.55 2.59 -1.15
N CYS A 54 -4.37 3.58 -2.04
CA CYS A 54 -5.36 3.89 -3.06
C CYS A 54 -5.16 2.93 -4.24
N VAL A 55 -6.25 2.37 -4.78
CA VAL A 55 -6.23 1.46 -5.94
C VAL A 55 -7.22 1.96 -6.98
N GLY A 56 -6.82 2.01 -8.24
CA GLY A 56 -7.69 2.49 -9.31
C GLY A 56 -7.09 2.37 -10.71
N VAL A 57 -7.90 2.67 -11.71
CA VAL A 57 -7.45 2.78 -13.11
C VAL A 57 -6.75 4.14 -13.27
N PRO A 58 -5.51 4.19 -13.76
CA PRO A 58 -4.81 5.44 -13.97
C PRO A 58 -5.45 6.24 -15.12
N ASP A 59 -5.61 7.55 -14.93
CA ASP A 59 -6.04 8.45 -16.00
C ASP A 59 -5.00 8.52 -17.12
N THR A 60 -5.46 8.75 -18.35
CA THR A 60 -4.63 8.93 -19.55
C THR A 60 -3.64 10.08 -19.35
N GLY A 61 -2.35 9.76 -19.20
CA GLY A 61 -1.28 10.72 -18.94
C GLY A 61 -0.46 10.43 -17.68
N SER A 62 -0.94 9.53 -16.82
CA SER A 62 -0.14 9.03 -15.70
C SER A 62 1.12 8.36 -16.24
N ALA A 63 2.30 8.79 -15.77
CA ALA A 63 3.55 8.12 -16.11
C ALA A 63 3.46 6.66 -15.63
N ALA A 64 3.45 5.72 -16.58
CA ALA A 64 3.66 4.32 -16.25
C ALA A 64 5.12 4.18 -15.80
N ASP A 65 5.41 4.30 -14.51
CA ASP A 65 6.64 3.75 -13.93
C ASP A 65 6.53 2.22 -13.82
N VAL A 66 6.00 1.61 -14.88
CA VAL A 66 5.92 0.17 -15.03
C VAL A 66 7.19 -0.23 -15.77
N ARG A 67 8.28 -0.36 -15.03
CA ARG A 67 9.39 -1.18 -15.55
C ARG A 67 8.89 -2.61 -15.63
N PRO A 68 8.92 -3.27 -16.80
CA PRO A 68 8.59 -4.68 -16.88
C PRO A 68 9.51 -5.44 -15.91
N MET A 69 8.90 -6.23 -15.04
CA MET A 69 9.60 -7.01 -14.03
C MET A 69 10.47 -8.04 -14.76
N ARG A 70 11.76 -7.76 -14.90
CA ARG A 70 12.71 -8.65 -15.56
C ARG A 70 12.97 -9.84 -14.64
N HIS A 71 12.44 -11.00 -14.99
CA HIS A 71 12.84 -12.26 -14.37
C HIS A 71 14.34 -12.45 -14.65
N ARG A 72 15.18 -12.43 -13.62
CA ARG A 72 16.59 -12.82 -13.75
C ARG A 72 16.62 -14.35 -13.76
N SER A 73 16.61 -14.93 -14.96
CA SER A 73 16.94 -16.34 -15.19
C SER A 73 18.38 -16.62 -14.84
#